data_AF-A0A6N9PR92-F1
#
_entry.id   AF-A0A6N9PR92-F1
#
_cell.length_a   1.000
_cell.length_b   1.000
_cell.length_c   1.000
_cell.angle_alpha   90.00
_cell.angle_beta   90.00
_cell.angle_gamma   90.00
#
_symmetry.space_group_name_H-M   'P 1'
#
loop_
_entity.id
_entity.type
_entity.pdbx_description
1 polymer ?
#
loop_
_entity_poly.entity_id
_entity_poly.type
_entity_poly.pdbx_seq_one_letter_code
_entity_poly.pdbx_strand_id
1 'polypeptide(L)'
;MRMQEGYVAEGIREAWEQGLTAADMEKINRYTRRAFGPEEVFAFSMVLCDNRVDRDGERFPVESLQKLRELFLGKTCIFGHQQVGANQAARIFDTALEEEPGQEAEGGETLTRLIARAYLPRTKGTEEMIALIDSGMLKEVSVSCAVARRVCSVCEQEQCGHVPGEELNGQAIHRLLLEPTDAYECSFVAVPAQKGAGVVKRYARQGEGLKKAWQALEQEAQWGRKYRESLTEKVLKYSALVQPELPREVMKSAVRGLSMEELDMMGRTYEKLAQKALPLRPQLAPERARVREDENKAFQI
;
A
#
# COMPACT_ATOMS: atom_id res chain seq x y z
N MET A 1 2.44 -7.82 23.81
CA MET A 1 3.77 -7.62 23.18
C MET A 1 3.53 -6.80 21.91
N ARG A 2 3.69 -5.48 21.97
CA ARG A 2 3.55 -4.63 20.77
C ARG A 2 4.77 -4.93 19.89
N MET A 3 4.55 -5.43 18.67
CA MET A 3 5.60 -5.45 17.66
C MET A 3 6.03 -4.00 17.45
N GLN A 4 7.28 -3.67 17.77
CA GLN A 4 7.89 -2.46 17.25
C GLN A 4 8.11 -2.70 15.75
N GLU A 5 7.23 -2.13 14.94
CA GLU A 5 7.34 -2.15 13.48
C GLU A 5 8.65 -1.45 13.11
N GLY A 6 9.52 -2.11 12.34
CA GLY A 6 10.67 -1.45 11.73
C GLY A 6 10.16 -0.45 10.69
N TYR A 7 10.38 0.84 10.93
CA TYR A 7 9.92 1.90 10.05
C TYR A 7 11.03 2.23 9.04
N VAL A 8 10.86 1.73 7.81
CA VAL A 8 11.06 2.51 6.57
C VAL A 8 11.17 4.05 6.70
N ALA A 9 12.30 4.74 6.58
CA ALA A 9 12.34 6.20 6.54
C ALA A 9 11.43 6.72 5.41
N GLU A 10 10.58 7.71 5.69
CA GLU A 10 9.44 8.11 4.84
C GLU A 10 9.84 8.37 3.37
N GLY A 11 10.98 9.01 3.12
CA GLY A 11 11.43 9.31 1.75
C GLY A 11 11.90 8.09 0.94
N ILE A 12 12.52 7.08 1.59
CA ILE A 12 12.93 5.84 0.91
C ILE A 12 11.72 4.91 0.74
N ARG A 13 10.80 4.92 1.71
CA ARG A 13 9.49 4.26 1.60
C ARG A 13 8.72 4.72 0.38
N GLU A 14 8.51 6.03 0.22
CA GLU A 14 7.68 6.56 -0.85
C GLU A 14 8.17 6.14 -2.24
N ALA A 15 9.48 6.09 -2.45
CA ALA A 15 10.08 5.64 -3.71
C ALA A 15 9.93 4.12 -3.93
N TRP A 16 10.11 3.31 -2.89
CA TRP A 16 10.04 1.84 -2.99
C TRP A 16 8.60 1.29 -2.87
N GLU A 17 7.63 2.13 -2.49
CA GLU A 17 6.20 1.81 -2.40
C GLU A 17 5.45 1.93 -3.73
N GLN A 18 5.95 2.67 -4.73
CA GLN A 18 5.27 2.98 -6.01
C GLN A 18 5.26 1.85 -7.06
N GLY A 19 5.53 0.60 -6.68
CA GLY A 19 5.63 -0.51 -7.63
C GLY A 19 6.99 -0.51 -8.32
N LEU A 20 7.13 -1.28 -9.40
CA LEU A 20 8.37 -1.27 -10.19
C LEU A 20 8.28 -0.15 -11.23
N THR A 21 9.10 0.87 -11.03
CA THR A 21 9.22 2.00 -11.97
C THR A 21 10.13 1.65 -13.15
N ALA A 22 10.17 2.50 -14.19
CA ALA A 22 11.12 2.33 -15.28
C ALA A 22 12.58 2.35 -14.78
N ALA A 23 12.90 3.20 -13.81
CA ALA A 23 14.23 3.26 -13.19
C ALA A 23 14.57 1.98 -12.41
N ASP A 24 13.59 1.37 -11.72
CA ASP A 24 13.80 0.08 -11.08
C ASP A 24 14.08 -1.02 -12.10
N MET A 25 13.36 -1.03 -13.22
CA MET A 25 13.59 -1.99 -14.29
C MET A 25 14.96 -1.81 -14.94
N GLU A 26 15.48 -0.59 -15.07
CA GLU A 26 16.86 -0.36 -15.50
C GLU A 26 17.87 -0.96 -14.53
N LYS A 27 17.69 -0.77 -13.21
CA LYS A 27 18.56 -1.35 -12.19
C LYS A 27 18.52 -2.88 -12.22
N ILE A 28 17.32 -3.47 -12.29
CA ILE A 28 17.12 -4.92 -12.38
C ILE A 28 17.79 -5.47 -13.64
N ASN A 29 17.55 -4.85 -14.79
CA ASN A 29 18.03 -5.35 -16.08
C ASN A 29 19.55 -5.25 -16.28
N ARG A 30 20.29 -4.56 -15.39
CA ARG A 30 21.77 -4.65 -15.34
C ARG A 30 22.27 -6.04 -14.97
N TYR A 31 21.45 -6.81 -14.25
CA TYR A 31 21.82 -8.14 -13.76
C TYR A 31 21.17 -9.29 -14.55
N THR A 32 20.43 -8.98 -15.61
CA THR A 32 19.67 -9.97 -16.39
C THR A 32 20.31 -10.15 -17.77
N ARG A 33 20.17 -11.36 -18.33
CA ARG A 33 20.70 -11.66 -19.68
C ARG A 33 19.80 -11.17 -20.81
N ARG A 34 18.53 -10.92 -20.51
CA ARG A 34 17.53 -10.30 -21.39
C ARG A 34 16.76 -9.28 -20.58
N ALA A 35 16.20 -8.28 -21.25
CA ALA A 35 15.28 -7.36 -20.60
C ALA A 35 14.03 -8.11 -20.10
N PHE A 36 13.70 -7.89 -18.83
CA PHE A 36 12.40 -8.23 -18.24
C PHE A 36 11.51 -6.99 -18.24
N GLY A 37 10.20 -7.22 -18.36
CA GLY A 37 9.15 -6.26 -18.02
C GLY A 37 8.74 -6.36 -16.54
N PRO A 38 8.03 -5.34 -16.02
CA PRO A 38 7.63 -5.27 -14.60
C PRO A 38 6.72 -6.43 -14.16
N GLU A 39 5.91 -6.97 -15.08
CA GLU A 39 5.01 -8.10 -14.81
C GLU A 39 5.73 -9.46 -14.76
N GLU A 40 6.99 -9.53 -15.20
CA GLU A 40 7.75 -10.79 -15.24
C GLU A 40 8.59 -11.01 -13.98
N VAL A 41 8.64 -10.02 -13.08
CA VAL A 41 9.45 -10.06 -11.86
C VAL A 41 8.60 -9.76 -10.63
N PHE A 42 8.96 -10.37 -9.52
CA PHE A 42 8.47 -10.03 -8.19
C PHE A 42 9.60 -9.33 -7.44
N ALA A 43 9.32 -8.17 -6.86
CA ALA A 43 10.29 -7.41 -6.09
C ALA A 43 9.78 -7.17 -4.66
N PHE A 44 10.70 -7.23 -3.72
CA PHE A 44 10.43 -7.09 -2.29
C PHE A 44 11.59 -6.37 -1.61
N SER A 45 11.30 -5.78 -0.45
CA SER A 45 12.25 -4.99 0.33
C SER A 45 12.59 -5.70 1.63
N MET A 46 13.81 -5.53 2.11
CA MET A 46 14.29 -6.14 3.34
C MET A 46 15.27 -5.23 4.09
N VAL A 47 15.34 -5.41 5.40
CA VAL A 47 16.47 -4.97 6.22
C VAL A 47 17.52 -6.07 6.20
N LEU A 48 18.75 -5.74 5.79
CA LEU A 48 19.87 -6.68 5.74
C LEU A 48 20.58 -6.78 7.09
N CYS A 49 21.01 -5.63 7.61
CA CYS A 49 21.64 -5.51 8.92
C CYS A 49 21.50 -4.05 9.43
N ASP A 50 21.91 -3.79 10.66
CA ASP A 50 21.95 -2.45 11.25
C ASP A 50 23.18 -2.30 12.17
N ASN A 51 23.33 -1.12 12.79
CA ASN A 51 24.47 -0.82 13.67
C ASN A 51 24.23 -1.17 15.14
N ARG A 52 23.29 -2.05 15.47
CA ARG A 52 23.15 -2.61 16.82
C ARG A 52 23.99 -3.85 17.01
N VAL A 53 24.28 -4.17 18.27
CA VAL A 53 24.90 -5.45 18.63
C VAL A 53 23.96 -6.61 18.31
N ASP A 54 24.44 -7.54 17.48
CA ASP A 54 23.72 -8.70 17.03
C ASP A 54 23.73 -9.84 18.08
N ARG A 55 23.28 -11.03 17.70
CA ARG A 55 23.24 -12.20 18.59
C ARG A 55 24.59 -12.84 18.86
N ASP A 56 25.57 -12.59 18.00
CA ASP A 56 26.92 -13.12 18.09
C ASP A 56 27.84 -12.16 18.87
N GLY A 57 27.29 -11.04 19.36
CA GLY A 57 28.03 -10.02 20.09
C GLY A 57 28.89 -9.18 19.15
N GLU A 58 28.49 -9.07 17.89
CA GLU A 58 29.17 -8.30 16.85
C GLU A 58 28.32 -7.10 16.42
N ARG A 59 28.96 -6.07 15.87
CA ARG A 59 28.32 -4.81 15.47
C ARG A 59 29.01 -4.22 14.26
N PHE A 60 28.23 -3.75 13.29
CA PHE A 60 28.74 -2.93 12.18
C PHE A 60 28.62 -1.44 12.53
N PRO A 61 29.72 -0.66 12.61
CA PRO A 61 29.64 0.79 12.63
C PRO A 61 29.00 1.34 11.34
N VAL A 62 28.49 2.58 11.40
CA VAL A 62 27.86 3.23 10.23
C VAL A 62 28.78 3.25 9.01
N GLU A 63 30.09 3.47 9.19
CA GLU A 63 31.08 3.42 8.11
C GLU A 63 31.12 2.04 7.42
N SER A 64 31.06 0.95 8.20
CA SER A 64 30.96 -0.40 7.65
C SER A 64 29.66 -0.62 6.88
N LEU A 65 28.53 -0.10 7.38
CA LEU A 65 27.26 -0.17 6.66
C LEU A 65 27.30 0.60 5.33
N GLN A 66 27.97 1.76 5.29
CA GLN A 66 28.19 2.53 4.05
C GLN A 66 28.95 1.71 3.02
N LYS A 67 29.97 0.95 3.45
CA LYS A 67 30.71 0.08 2.53
C LYS A 67 29.91 -1.12 2.08
N LEU A 68 29.21 -1.78 3.01
CA LEU A 68 28.34 -2.93 2.71
C LEU A 68 27.23 -2.56 1.73
N ARG A 69 26.67 -1.34 1.80
CA ARG A 69 25.67 -0.84 0.84
C ARG A 69 26.12 -1.06 -0.61
N GLU A 70 27.38 -0.80 -0.92
CA GLU A 70 27.94 -0.98 -2.26
C GLU A 70 28.15 -2.46 -2.58
N LEU A 71 28.70 -3.21 -1.62
CA LEU A 71 29.10 -4.61 -1.80
C LEU A 71 27.90 -5.55 -2.02
N PHE A 72 26.73 -5.25 -1.45
CA PHE A 72 25.53 -6.09 -1.60
C PHE A 72 24.82 -5.96 -2.95
N LEU A 73 25.15 -4.96 -3.77
CA LEU A 73 24.55 -4.82 -5.09
C LEU A 73 24.87 -6.02 -5.98
N GLY A 74 23.83 -6.62 -6.54
CA GLY A 74 23.94 -7.81 -7.40
C GLY A 74 24.15 -9.12 -6.65
N LYS A 75 24.25 -9.13 -5.31
CA LYS A 75 24.40 -10.36 -4.53
C LYS A 75 23.10 -11.16 -4.49
N THR A 76 23.24 -12.48 -4.40
CA THR A 76 22.10 -13.42 -4.45
C THR A 76 21.42 -13.53 -3.09
N CYS A 77 20.11 -13.76 -3.13
CA CYS A 77 19.34 -14.23 -1.99
C CYS A 77 19.19 -15.76 -2.07
N ILE A 78 19.53 -16.49 -1.00
CA ILE A 78 19.49 -17.96 -0.94
C ILE A 78 18.71 -18.47 0.28
N PHE A 79 18.62 -19.80 0.44
CA PHE A 79 17.99 -20.45 1.58
C PHE A 79 19.00 -21.11 2.52
N GLY A 80 18.85 -20.85 3.82
CA GLY A 80 19.52 -21.59 4.89
C GLY A 80 21.06 -21.62 4.83
N HIS A 81 21.69 -20.57 4.28
CA HIS A 81 23.13 -20.48 4.01
C HIS A 81 23.73 -21.64 3.19
N GLN A 82 22.89 -22.44 2.55
CA GLN A 82 23.36 -23.54 1.73
C GLN A 82 23.83 -22.97 0.39
N GLN A 83 25.15 -22.94 0.18
CA GLN A 83 25.82 -22.46 -1.05
C GLN A 83 25.65 -23.45 -2.22
N VAL A 84 24.41 -23.86 -2.47
CA VAL A 84 24.01 -24.73 -3.59
C VAL A 84 23.42 -23.84 -4.67
N GLY A 85 23.90 -23.98 -5.92
CA GLY A 85 23.45 -23.15 -7.04
C GLY A 85 21.94 -23.15 -7.25
N ALA A 86 21.27 -24.27 -6.94
CA ALA A 86 19.81 -24.41 -7.02
C ALA A 86 19.04 -23.52 -6.02
N ASN A 87 19.69 -23.04 -4.96
CA ASN A 87 19.05 -22.21 -3.93
C ASN A 87 19.14 -20.71 -4.24
N GLN A 88 19.76 -20.31 -5.36
CA GLN A 88 19.80 -18.91 -5.80
C GLN A 88 18.43 -18.48 -6.33
N ALA A 89 17.69 -17.76 -5.50
CA ALA A 89 16.29 -17.48 -5.76
C ALA A 89 16.03 -16.03 -6.19
N ALA A 90 16.70 -15.07 -5.55
CA ALA A 90 16.52 -13.65 -5.79
C ALA A 90 17.87 -12.93 -5.92
N ARG A 91 17.85 -11.69 -6.38
CA ARG A 91 19.05 -10.85 -6.50
C ARG A 91 18.79 -9.43 -6.04
N ILE A 92 19.71 -8.88 -5.26
CA ILE A 92 19.65 -7.51 -4.77
C ILE A 92 19.97 -6.56 -5.94
N PHE A 93 19.08 -5.60 -6.19
CA PHE A 93 19.25 -4.62 -7.27
C PHE A 93 19.36 -3.18 -6.79
N ASP A 94 18.98 -2.90 -5.54
CA ASP A 94 19.06 -1.58 -4.92
C ASP A 94 19.36 -1.71 -3.44
N THR A 95 20.12 -0.77 -2.89
CA THR A 95 20.50 -0.71 -1.47
C THR A 95 20.48 0.74 -1.01
N ALA A 96 20.16 0.96 0.28
CA ALA A 96 20.18 2.28 0.89
C ALA A 96 20.51 2.18 2.38
N LEU A 97 20.95 3.30 2.97
CA LEU A 97 21.01 3.45 4.41
C LEU A 97 19.78 4.21 4.88
N GLU A 98 19.17 3.71 5.93
CA GLU A 98 18.03 4.31 6.61
C GLU A 98 18.46 4.69 8.02
N GLU A 99 18.43 5.98 8.31
CA GLU A 99 18.61 6.47 9.68
C GLU A 99 17.25 6.52 10.38
N GLU A 100 17.25 6.23 11.68
CA GLU A 100 16.08 6.27 12.55
C GLU A 100 16.29 7.38 13.60
N PRO A 101 15.95 8.64 13.30
CA PRO A 101 16.19 9.76 14.19
C PRO A 101 15.54 9.57 15.56
N GLY A 102 16.28 9.85 16.62
CA GLY A 102 15.82 9.67 18.00
C GLY A 102 15.89 8.24 18.53
N GLN A 103 16.36 7.29 17.73
CA GLN A 103 16.80 5.98 18.23
C GLN A 103 18.32 5.90 18.20
N GLU A 104 18.90 5.52 19.33
CA GLU A 104 20.34 5.29 19.44
C GLU A 104 20.64 3.80 19.31
N ALA A 105 21.77 3.52 18.66
CA ALA A 105 22.48 2.26 18.73
C ALA A 105 23.62 2.36 19.75
N GLU A 106 24.27 1.24 20.05
CA GLU A 106 25.41 1.21 20.94
C GLU A 106 26.53 2.17 20.44
N GLY A 107 27.26 2.77 21.38
CA GLY A 107 28.30 3.77 21.06
C GLY A 107 27.79 5.19 20.80
N GLY A 108 26.47 5.46 20.96
CA GLY A 108 25.88 6.79 20.81
C GLY A 108 25.65 7.20 19.34
N GLU A 109 25.77 6.26 18.41
CA GLU A 109 25.41 6.48 17.00
C GLU A 109 23.89 6.43 16.82
N THR A 110 23.35 7.21 15.89
CA THR A 110 21.96 7.04 15.46
C THR A 110 21.76 5.65 14.85
N LEU A 111 20.65 4.99 15.20
CA LEU A 111 20.29 3.71 14.63
C LEU A 111 20.23 3.84 13.11
N THR A 112 21.07 3.09 12.41
CA THR A 112 21.17 3.09 10.95
C THR A 112 21.02 1.68 10.44
N ARG A 113 20.07 1.46 9.53
CA ARG A 113 19.82 0.18 8.89
C ARG A 113 20.35 0.18 7.46
N LEU A 114 21.01 -0.90 7.07
CA LEU A 114 21.24 -1.21 5.67
C LEU A 114 20.02 -1.96 5.14
N ILE A 115 19.29 -1.31 4.22
CA ILE A 115 18.12 -1.87 3.57
C ILE A 115 18.42 -2.19 2.10
N ALA A 116 17.68 -3.16 1.56
CA ALA A 116 17.84 -3.62 0.19
C ALA A 116 16.50 -3.90 -0.48
N ARG A 117 16.49 -3.79 -1.82
CA ARG A 117 15.47 -4.39 -2.67
C ARG A 117 16.05 -5.54 -3.45
N ALA A 118 15.30 -6.64 -3.49
CA ALA A 118 15.64 -7.79 -4.31
C ALA A 118 14.50 -8.10 -5.28
N TYR A 119 14.84 -8.78 -6.37
CA TYR A 119 13.88 -9.29 -7.34
C TYR A 119 14.09 -10.79 -7.57
N LEU A 120 13.02 -11.48 -7.96
CA LEU A 120 13.08 -12.80 -8.57
C LEU A 120 12.14 -12.90 -9.78
N PRO A 121 12.47 -13.72 -10.79
CA PRO A 121 11.58 -13.97 -11.92
C PRO A 121 10.27 -14.65 -11.48
N ARG A 122 9.15 -14.26 -12.08
CA ARG A 122 7.86 -14.95 -11.93
C ARG A 122 7.83 -16.14 -12.86
N THR A 123 7.85 -17.33 -12.27
CA THR A 123 7.80 -18.61 -12.96
C THR A 123 6.96 -19.57 -12.12
N LYS A 124 6.52 -20.69 -12.71
CA LYS A 124 5.83 -21.74 -11.94
C LYS A 124 6.63 -22.24 -10.74
N GLY A 125 7.97 -22.24 -10.84
CA GLY A 125 8.85 -22.69 -9.76
C GLY A 125 9.02 -21.66 -8.63
N THR A 126 8.59 -20.41 -8.82
CA THR A 126 8.76 -19.33 -7.83
C THR A 126 7.45 -18.86 -7.21
N GLU A 127 6.30 -19.32 -7.69
CA GLU A 127 4.96 -18.95 -7.18
C GLU A 127 4.81 -19.23 -5.69
N GLU A 128 5.20 -20.42 -5.22
CA GLU A 128 5.13 -20.79 -3.80
C GLU A 128 6.02 -19.88 -2.95
N MET A 129 7.24 -19.60 -3.40
CA MET A 129 8.17 -18.73 -2.68
C MET A 129 7.64 -17.31 -2.56
N ILE A 130 7.08 -16.76 -3.65
CA ILE A 130 6.44 -15.45 -3.64
C ILE A 130 5.31 -15.43 -2.61
N ALA A 131 4.46 -16.46 -2.60
CA ALA A 131 3.37 -16.58 -1.64
C ALA A 131 3.87 -16.69 -0.18
N LEU A 132 4.98 -17.39 0.06
CA LEU A 132 5.59 -17.49 1.39
C LEU A 132 6.21 -16.17 1.85
N ILE A 133 6.80 -15.39 0.95
CA ILE A 133 7.31 -14.04 1.25
C ILE A 133 6.12 -13.10 1.56
N ASP A 134 5.10 -13.06 0.70
CA ASP A 134 3.93 -12.20 0.86
C ASP A 134 3.11 -12.54 2.12
N SER A 135 3.02 -13.82 2.47
CA SER A 135 2.37 -14.27 3.72
C SER A 135 3.22 -14.05 4.97
N GLY A 136 4.51 -13.70 4.81
CA GLY A 136 5.45 -13.50 5.91
C GLY A 136 5.95 -14.80 6.55
N MET A 137 5.76 -15.96 5.89
CA MET A 137 6.37 -17.23 6.30
C MET A 137 7.88 -17.23 6.01
N LEU A 138 8.29 -16.65 4.89
CA LEU A 138 9.70 -16.36 4.58
C LEU A 138 9.98 -14.89 4.90
N LYS A 139 10.28 -14.64 6.17
CA LYS A 139 10.43 -13.27 6.70
C LYS A 139 11.85 -12.93 7.08
N GLU A 140 12.48 -13.72 7.95
CA GLU A 140 13.77 -13.35 8.51
C GLU A 140 14.90 -13.62 7.52
N VAL A 141 15.89 -12.72 7.49
CA VAL A 141 17.08 -12.88 6.66
C VAL A 141 18.36 -12.64 7.46
N SER A 142 19.44 -13.26 7.04
CA SER A 142 20.78 -13.02 7.58
C SER A 142 21.74 -12.74 6.43
N VAL A 143 22.79 -11.98 6.69
CA VAL A 143 23.81 -11.66 5.70
C VAL A 143 25.12 -12.37 6.02
N SER A 144 25.84 -12.72 4.96
CA SER A 144 27.20 -13.22 5.07
C SER A 144 28.15 -12.26 4.34
N CYS A 145 29.22 -11.84 5.02
CA CYS A 145 30.21 -10.90 4.51
C CYS A 145 31.60 -11.18 5.09
N ALA A 146 32.62 -10.53 4.52
CA ALA A 146 33.97 -10.53 5.05
C ALA A 146 34.37 -9.12 5.47
N VAL A 147 35.15 -9.05 6.55
CA VAL A 147 35.73 -7.83 7.08
C VAL A 147 37.22 -8.01 7.24
N ALA A 148 38.00 -6.94 7.02
CA ALA A 148 39.44 -7.01 7.21
C ALA A 148 39.81 -7.07 8.69
N ARG A 149 39.00 -6.44 9.56
CA ARG A 149 39.33 -6.28 10.97
C ARG A 149 38.11 -6.50 11.86
N ARG A 150 38.37 -7.18 12.98
CA ARG A 150 37.37 -7.40 14.04
C ARG A 150 37.99 -7.05 15.39
N VAL A 151 37.60 -5.92 15.95
CA VAL A 151 38.23 -5.35 17.15
C VAL A 151 37.29 -5.33 18.35
N CYS A 152 37.84 -5.33 19.56
CA CYS A 152 37.08 -5.18 20.80
C CYS A 152 36.55 -3.74 20.96
N SER A 153 35.27 -3.58 21.35
CA SER A 153 34.66 -2.27 21.60
C SER A 153 35.26 -1.48 22.76
N VAL A 154 36.04 -2.13 23.64
CA VAL A 154 36.65 -1.49 24.82
C VAL A 154 38.09 -1.08 24.58
N CYS A 155 38.90 -1.96 23.98
CA CYS A 155 40.35 -1.80 23.88
C CYS A 155 40.87 -1.73 22.44
N GLU A 156 39.99 -1.88 21.45
CA GLU A 156 40.28 -1.79 20.01
C GLU A 156 41.31 -2.81 19.47
N GLN A 157 41.73 -3.77 20.31
CA GLN A 157 42.57 -4.87 19.90
C GLN A 157 41.75 -6.00 19.27
N GLU A 158 42.32 -6.67 18.27
CA GLU A 158 41.70 -7.84 17.65
C GLU A 158 41.74 -9.05 18.58
N GLN A 159 42.84 -9.20 19.33
CA GLN A 159 43.05 -10.27 20.30
C GLN A 159 43.18 -9.66 21.70
N CYS A 160 42.23 -9.98 22.58
CA CYS A 160 42.21 -9.54 23.97
C CYS A 160 41.37 -10.51 24.82
N GLY A 161 41.49 -10.43 26.15
CA GLY A 161 40.71 -11.26 27.09
C GLY A 161 39.25 -10.83 27.28
N HIS A 162 38.81 -9.69 26.75
CA HIS A 162 37.43 -9.22 26.85
C HIS A 162 36.45 -10.13 26.09
N VAL A 163 35.40 -10.57 26.77
CA VAL A 163 34.40 -11.50 26.25
C VAL A 163 33.14 -10.75 25.82
N PRO A 164 32.69 -10.89 24.55
CA PRO A 164 31.42 -10.30 24.12
C PRO A 164 30.25 -10.73 25.01
N GLY A 165 29.39 -9.77 25.37
CA GLY A 165 28.23 -9.96 26.25
C GLY A 165 28.50 -9.71 27.74
N GLU A 166 29.75 -9.69 28.20
CA GLU A 166 30.07 -9.24 29.56
C GLU A 166 29.91 -7.73 29.70
N GLU A 167 29.53 -7.26 30.89
CA GLU A 167 29.39 -5.83 31.17
C GLU A 167 30.69 -5.24 31.73
N LEU A 168 31.11 -4.12 31.14
CA LEU A 168 32.18 -3.29 31.67
C LEU A 168 31.71 -1.84 31.72
N ASN A 169 31.80 -1.21 32.89
CA ASN A 169 31.31 0.16 33.11
C ASN A 169 29.83 0.37 32.71
N GLY A 170 28.99 -0.67 32.87
CA GLY A 170 27.57 -0.63 32.52
C GLY A 170 27.26 -0.73 31.03
N GLN A 171 28.24 -1.11 30.20
CA GLN A 171 28.05 -1.38 28.77
C GLN A 171 28.49 -2.80 28.41
N ALA A 172 27.72 -3.47 27.57
CA ALA A 172 28.06 -4.80 27.08
C ALA A 172 29.23 -4.72 26.08
N ILE A 173 30.27 -5.51 26.34
CA ILE A 173 31.41 -5.71 25.45
C ILE A 173 30.90 -6.37 24.16
N HIS A 174 31.41 -5.91 23.02
CA HIS A 174 31.08 -6.46 21.71
C HIS A 174 32.27 -6.35 20.75
N ARG A 175 32.16 -6.93 19.56
CA ARG A 175 33.14 -6.83 18.49
C ARG A 175 32.68 -5.88 17.40
N LEU A 176 33.53 -4.93 17.04
CA LEU A 176 33.30 -4.06 15.90
C LEU A 176 33.82 -4.74 14.63
N LEU A 177 32.95 -4.86 13.64
CA LEU A 177 33.22 -5.40 12.32
C LEU A 177 33.62 -4.24 11.39
N LEU A 178 34.91 -4.10 11.15
CA LEU A 178 35.51 -2.94 10.48
C LEU A 178 36.04 -3.31 9.10
N GLU A 179 36.03 -2.33 8.20
CA GLU A 179 36.59 -2.46 6.85
C GLU A 179 36.01 -3.66 6.08
N PRO A 180 34.69 -3.68 5.76
CA PRO A 180 34.11 -4.73 4.93
C PRO A 180 34.82 -4.86 3.58
N THR A 181 35.24 -6.07 3.26
CA THR A 181 36.03 -6.38 2.05
C THR A 181 35.21 -7.11 0.98
N ASP A 182 34.20 -7.89 1.38
CA ASP A 182 33.27 -8.54 0.46
C ASP A 182 31.91 -8.77 1.13
N ALA A 183 30.88 -8.95 0.32
CA ALA A 183 29.56 -9.44 0.72
C ALA A 183 29.25 -10.69 -0.08
N TYR A 184 28.89 -11.80 0.56
CA TYR A 184 28.69 -13.06 -0.15
C TYR A 184 27.24 -13.21 -0.61
N GLU A 185 26.30 -13.10 0.32
CA GLU A 185 24.89 -13.41 0.09
C GLU A 185 23.98 -12.85 1.20
N CYS A 186 22.68 -12.89 0.92
CA CYS A 186 21.61 -12.74 1.90
C CYS A 186 20.78 -14.03 1.94
N SER A 187 20.51 -14.59 3.11
CA SER A 187 19.84 -15.89 3.26
C SER A 187 18.53 -15.75 4.01
N PHE A 188 17.47 -16.38 3.50
CA PHE A 188 16.29 -16.65 4.30
C PHE A 188 16.60 -17.67 5.39
N VAL A 189 16.32 -17.29 6.63
CA VAL A 189 16.63 -18.09 7.84
C VAL A 189 15.44 -18.07 8.81
N ALA A 190 15.44 -19.00 9.76
CA ALA A 190 14.43 -18.99 10.83
C ALA A 190 14.78 -17.98 11.95
N VAL A 191 16.07 -17.81 12.22
CA VAL A 191 16.59 -16.90 13.26
C VAL A 191 17.75 -16.12 12.66
N PRO A 192 17.63 -14.79 12.51
CA PRO A 192 18.72 -13.96 12.00
C PRO A 192 19.70 -13.59 13.12
N ALA A 193 20.97 -13.42 12.76
CA ALA A 193 21.99 -12.86 13.65
C ALA A 193 21.60 -11.43 14.08
N GLN A 194 21.33 -10.55 13.10
CA GLN A 194 20.79 -9.22 13.35
C GLN A 194 19.31 -9.28 13.75
N LYS A 195 18.97 -8.68 14.89
CA LYS A 195 17.58 -8.60 15.35
C LYS A 195 16.76 -7.72 14.39
N GLY A 196 15.72 -8.29 13.79
CA GLY A 196 14.84 -7.55 12.89
C GLY A 196 15.31 -7.46 11.44
N ALA A 197 16.40 -8.16 11.08
CA ALA A 197 16.76 -8.36 9.68
C ALA A 197 15.77 -9.31 9.01
N GLY A 198 15.16 -8.84 7.93
CA GLY A 198 14.11 -9.57 7.25
C GLY A 198 13.36 -8.75 6.22
N VAL A 199 12.47 -9.42 5.49
CA VAL A 199 11.51 -8.81 4.59
C VAL A 199 10.62 -7.86 5.38
N VAL A 200 10.60 -6.62 4.95
CA VAL A 200 9.73 -5.59 5.53
C VAL A 200 8.44 -5.52 4.75
N LYS A 201 7.33 -5.38 5.48
CA LYS A 201 6.03 -5.18 4.83
C LYS A 201 6.10 -3.87 4.06
N ARG A 202 5.79 -3.96 2.77
CA ARG A 202 5.30 -2.83 2.00
C ARG A 202 4.06 -2.33 2.73
N TYR A 203 4.11 -1.13 3.30
CA TYR A 203 2.87 -0.46 3.68
C TYR A 203 2.24 -0.06 2.35
N ALA A 204 1.55 -1.01 1.71
CA ALA A 204 0.60 -0.64 0.68
C ALA A 204 -0.37 0.28 1.41
N ARG A 205 -0.23 1.61 1.24
CA ARG A 205 -1.28 2.52 1.68
C ARG A 205 -2.57 1.88 1.21
N GLN A 206 -3.57 1.90 2.09
CA GLN A 206 -4.97 1.63 1.78
C GLN A 206 -5.51 2.46 0.58
N GLY A 207 -4.65 3.16 -0.17
CA GLY A 207 -4.91 4.06 -1.28
C GLY A 207 -5.45 3.42 -2.54
N GLU A 208 -5.18 2.16 -2.88
CA GLU A 208 -5.90 1.55 -4.03
C GLU A 208 -7.37 1.25 -3.69
N GLY A 209 -7.62 0.72 -2.48
CA GLY A 209 -8.96 0.53 -1.95
C GLY A 209 -9.69 1.86 -1.74
N LEU A 210 -9.00 2.86 -1.15
CA LEU A 210 -9.54 4.21 -0.98
C LEU A 210 -9.78 4.91 -2.31
N LYS A 211 -8.90 4.76 -3.30
CA LYS A 211 -9.05 5.41 -4.61
C LYS A 211 -10.21 4.80 -5.39
N LYS A 212 -10.37 3.48 -5.34
CA LYS A 212 -11.57 2.80 -5.88
C LYS A 212 -12.84 3.24 -5.14
N ALA A 213 -12.81 3.29 -3.81
CA ALA A 213 -13.94 3.75 -3.01
C ALA A 213 -14.27 5.23 -3.27
N TRP A 214 -13.26 6.09 -3.44
CA TRP A 214 -13.42 7.50 -3.79
C TRP A 214 -14.04 7.67 -5.17
N GLN A 215 -13.54 6.94 -6.18
CA GLN A 215 -14.09 6.96 -7.53
C GLN A 215 -15.55 6.48 -7.55
N ALA A 216 -15.86 5.43 -6.78
CA ALA A 216 -17.23 4.94 -6.63
C ALA A 216 -18.14 6.00 -5.96
N LEU A 217 -17.71 6.58 -4.83
CA LEU A 217 -18.44 7.64 -4.13
C LEU A 217 -18.64 8.89 -5.00
N GLU A 218 -17.65 9.25 -5.81
CA GLU A 218 -17.75 10.38 -6.72
C GLU A 218 -18.77 10.13 -7.84
N GLN A 219 -18.81 8.90 -8.38
CA GLN A 219 -19.82 8.48 -9.35
C GLN A 219 -21.23 8.47 -8.74
N GLU A 220 -21.40 7.92 -7.53
CA GLU A 220 -22.67 7.93 -6.80
C GLU A 220 -23.13 9.36 -6.50
N ALA A 221 -22.23 10.24 -6.07
CA ALA A 221 -22.53 11.65 -5.83
C ALA A 221 -22.95 12.39 -7.12
N GLN A 222 -22.35 12.05 -8.27
CA GLN A 222 -22.79 12.57 -9.57
C GLN A 222 -24.22 12.13 -9.91
N TRP A 223 -24.58 10.87 -9.67
CA TRP A 223 -25.94 10.38 -9.84
C TRP A 223 -26.92 11.06 -8.88
N GLY A 224 -26.53 11.24 -7.62
CA GLY A 224 -27.31 11.97 -6.62
C GLY A 224 -27.59 13.42 -7.03
N ARG A 225 -26.58 14.15 -7.56
CA ARG A 225 -26.75 15.50 -8.09
C ARG A 225 -27.73 15.55 -9.26
N LYS A 226 -27.57 14.66 -10.25
CA LYS A 226 -28.49 14.56 -11.40
C LYS A 226 -29.92 14.22 -10.98
N TYR A 227 -30.07 13.31 -10.02
CA TYR A 227 -31.39 12.94 -9.52
C TYR A 227 -32.07 14.10 -8.78
N ARG A 228 -31.33 14.83 -7.95
CA ARG A 228 -31.82 16.05 -7.28
C ARG A 228 -32.27 17.11 -8.27
N GLU A 229 -31.50 17.33 -9.34
CA GLU A 229 -31.87 18.24 -10.42
C GLU A 229 -33.17 17.80 -11.11
N SER A 230 -33.29 16.52 -11.44
CA SER A 230 -34.53 15.97 -12.04
C SER A 230 -35.76 16.17 -11.15
N LEU A 231 -35.63 15.95 -9.83
CA LEU A 231 -36.73 16.17 -8.89
C LEU A 231 -37.07 17.66 -8.77
N THR A 232 -36.05 18.52 -8.73
CA THR A 232 -36.22 19.98 -8.70
C THR A 232 -36.97 20.46 -9.93
N GLU A 233 -36.58 19.99 -11.13
CA GLU A 233 -37.26 20.33 -12.38
C GLU A 233 -38.70 19.84 -12.39
N LYS A 234 -38.95 18.63 -11.90
CA LYS A 234 -40.30 18.06 -11.77
C LYS A 234 -41.19 18.92 -10.88
N VAL A 235 -40.69 19.36 -9.72
CA VAL A 235 -41.42 20.28 -8.83
C VAL A 235 -41.70 21.60 -9.53
N LEU A 236 -40.68 22.24 -10.14
CA LEU A 236 -40.84 23.53 -10.81
C LEU A 236 -41.84 23.48 -11.97
N LYS A 237 -41.79 22.41 -12.77
CA LYS A 237 -42.69 22.20 -13.90
C LYS A 237 -44.14 22.09 -13.43
N TYR A 238 -44.41 21.23 -12.46
CA TYR A 238 -45.78 20.99 -12.01
C TYR A 238 -46.32 22.09 -11.10
N SER A 239 -45.46 22.75 -10.32
CA SER A 239 -45.88 23.93 -9.57
C SER A 239 -46.32 25.06 -10.51
N ALA A 240 -45.63 25.28 -11.62
CA ALA A 240 -46.02 26.30 -12.58
C ALA A 240 -47.39 26.03 -13.22
N LEU A 241 -47.77 24.76 -13.38
CA LEU A 241 -49.10 24.38 -13.89
C LEU A 241 -50.21 24.53 -12.86
N VAL A 242 -49.91 24.26 -11.58
CA VAL A 242 -50.90 24.31 -10.50
C VAL A 242 -51.10 25.73 -9.96
N GLN A 243 -50.03 26.54 -9.93
CA GLN A 243 -50.00 27.87 -9.32
C GLN A 243 -49.15 28.84 -10.17
N PRO A 244 -49.66 29.30 -11.33
CA PRO A 244 -48.89 30.13 -12.26
C PRO A 244 -48.53 31.52 -11.69
N GLU A 245 -49.25 32.00 -10.68
CA GLU A 245 -48.99 33.28 -10.02
C GLU A 245 -47.72 33.27 -9.16
N LEU A 246 -47.24 32.10 -8.72
CA LEU A 246 -46.02 32.01 -7.94
C LEU A 246 -44.78 32.02 -8.87
N PRO A 247 -43.87 33.01 -8.74
CA PRO A 247 -42.70 33.08 -9.59
C PRO A 247 -41.78 31.86 -9.45
N ARG A 248 -41.29 31.37 -10.59
CA ARG A 248 -40.40 30.19 -10.66
C ARG A 248 -39.18 30.30 -9.74
N GLU A 249 -38.57 31.47 -9.66
CA GLU A 249 -37.37 31.68 -8.83
C GLU A 249 -37.66 31.55 -7.33
N VAL A 250 -38.86 31.94 -6.88
CA VAL A 250 -39.29 31.78 -5.49
C VAL A 250 -39.43 30.29 -5.16
N MET A 251 -40.09 29.52 -6.03
CA MET A 251 -40.20 28.07 -5.86
C MET A 251 -38.83 27.38 -5.92
N LYS A 252 -37.95 27.80 -6.85
CA LYS A 252 -36.58 27.28 -6.98
C LYS A 252 -35.74 27.55 -5.74
N SER A 253 -35.95 28.70 -5.10
CA SER A 253 -35.32 29.01 -3.82
C SER A 253 -35.86 28.13 -2.70
N ALA A 254 -37.18 27.92 -2.64
CA ALA A 254 -37.82 27.10 -1.60
C ALA A 254 -37.35 25.64 -1.63
N VAL A 255 -37.23 25.04 -2.82
CA VAL A 255 -36.82 23.64 -2.95
C VAL A 255 -35.33 23.39 -2.70
N ARG A 256 -34.50 24.44 -2.69
CA ARG A 256 -33.03 24.32 -2.51
C ARG A 256 -32.68 23.71 -1.16
N GLY A 257 -33.45 24.02 -0.11
CA GLY A 257 -33.22 23.56 1.26
C GLY A 257 -33.80 22.19 1.60
N LEU A 258 -34.60 21.59 0.71
CA LEU A 258 -35.30 20.33 0.99
C LEU A 258 -34.36 19.12 0.91
N SER A 259 -34.62 18.11 1.73
CA SER A 259 -34.02 16.79 1.60
C SER A 259 -34.43 16.11 0.28
N MET A 260 -33.76 15.01 -0.08
CA MET A 260 -34.12 14.26 -1.29
C MET A 260 -35.51 13.63 -1.20
N GLU A 261 -35.88 13.14 -0.01
CA GLU A 261 -37.18 12.54 0.27
C GLU A 261 -38.30 13.60 0.24
N GLU A 262 -38.07 14.76 0.85
CA GLU A 262 -39.01 15.89 0.82
C GLU A 262 -39.23 16.39 -0.60
N LEU A 263 -38.15 16.49 -1.39
CA LEU A 263 -38.22 16.94 -2.77
C LEU A 263 -38.96 15.95 -3.68
N ASP A 264 -38.75 14.64 -3.51
CA ASP A 264 -39.52 13.61 -4.23
C ASP A 264 -41.00 13.63 -3.84
N MET A 265 -41.29 13.71 -2.53
CA MET A 265 -42.67 13.77 -2.02
C MET A 265 -43.40 15.01 -2.56
N MET A 266 -42.75 16.17 -2.53
CA MET A 266 -43.26 17.41 -3.10
C MET A 266 -43.48 17.27 -4.61
N GLY A 267 -42.51 16.68 -5.35
CA GLY A 267 -42.60 16.44 -6.79
C GLY A 267 -43.79 15.55 -7.17
N ARG A 268 -43.99 14.44 -6.45
CA ARG A 268 -45.15 13.54 -6.66
C ARG A 268 -46.47 14.21 -6.30
N THR A 269 -46.49 15.08 -5.30
CA THR A 269 -47.69 15.78 -4.87
C THR A 269 -48.11 16.81 -5.91
N TYR A 270 -47.18 17.65 -6.38
CA TYR A 270 -47.45 18.61 -7.45
C TYR A 270 -47.83 17.91 -8.76
N GLU A 271 -47.22 16.76 -9.09
CA GLU A 271 -47.62 15.97 -10.25
C GLU A 271 -49.08 15.52 -10.18
N LYS A 272 -49.53 15.00 -9.03
CA LYS A 272 -50.93 14.59 -8.83
C LYS A 272 -51.90 15.77 -8.90
N LEU A 273 -51.51 16.93 -8.35
CA LEU A 273 -52.30 18.15 -8.42
C LEU A 273 -52.38 18.67 -9.86
N ALA A 274 -51.25 18.66 -10.59
CA ALA A 274 -51.20 19.06 -11.99
C ALA A 274 -52.08 18.15 -12.86
N GLN A 275 -52.08 16.83 -12.64
CA GLN A 275 -52.96 15.89 -13.34
C GLN A 275 -54.45 16.18 -13.16
N LYS A 276 -54.84 16.72 -12.00
CA LYS A 276 -56.24 17.12 -11.73
C LYS A 276 -56.60 18.42 -12.46
N ALA A 277 -55.66 19.37 -12.51
CA ALA A 277 -55.87 20.66 -13.19
C ALA A 277 -55.81 20.53 -14.72
N LEU A 278 -54.92 19.68 -15.23
CA LEU A 278 -54.75 19.37 -16.64
C LEU A 278 -54.42 17.87 -16.77
N PRO A 279 -55.24 17.06 -17.46
CA PRO A 279 -54.93 15.64 -17.62
C PRO A 279 -53.63 15.47 -18.39
N LEU A 280 -52.54 15.15 -17.68
CA LEU A 280 -51.20 14.94 -18.23
C LEU A 280 -51.14 13.59 -18.95
N ARG A 281 -51.89 13.46 -20.04
CA ARG A 281 -51.92 12.29 -20.91
C ARG A 281 -51.52 12.70 -22.32
N PRO A 282 -50.76 11.86 -23.05
CA PRO A 282 -50.55 12.06 -24.48
C PRO A 282 -51.89 12.19 -25.21
N GLN A 283 -52.00 13.04 -26.23
CA GLN A 283 -53.27 13.27 -26.95
C GLN A 283 -53.86 11.97 -27.56
N LEU A 284 -53.01 10.98 -27.83
CA LEU A 284 -53.40 9.67 -28.41
C LEU A 284 -53.57 8.56 -27.36
N ALA A 285 -53.55 8.88 -26.06
CA ALA A 285 -53.77 7.88 -25.03
C ALA A 285 -55.23 7.37 -25.10
N PRO A 286 -55.48 6.05 -25.11
CA PRO A 286 -56.84 5.51 -25.19
C PRO A 286 -57.68 6.00 -24.00
N GLU A 287 -58.92 6.40 -24.29
CA GLU A 287 -59.86 6.78 -23.23
C GLU A 287 -60.15 5.56 -22.36
N ARG A 288 -60.00 5.68 -21.04
CA ARG A 288 -60.35 4.58 -20.14
C ARG A 288 -61.85 4.33 -20.29
N ALA A 289 -62.23 3.10 -20.65
CA ALA A 289 -63.61 2.70 -20.78
C ALA A 289 -64.39 3.14 -19.52
N ARG A 290 -65.36 4.03 -19.70
CA ARG A 290 -66.37 4.30 -18.67
C ARG A 290 -67.14 2.99 -18.51
N VAL A 291 -67.24 2.48 -17.28
CA VAL A 291 -68.20 1.41 -16.97
C VAL A 291 -69.57 1.98 -17.33
N ARG A 292 -70.19 1.47 -18.40
CA ARG A 292 -71.58 1.79 -18.73
C ARG A 292 -72.43 1.16 -17.64
N GLU A 293 -73.12 1.98 -16.85
CA GLU A 293 -74.30 1.49 -16.14
C GLU A 293 -75.35 1.09 -17.17
N ASP A 294 -75.90 -0.09 -16.94
CA ASP A 294 -76.57 -0.95 -17.90
C ASP A 294 -78.04 -0.51 -18.05
N GLU A 295 -78.29 0.69 -18.60
CA GLU A 295 -79.65 1.28 -18.63
C GLU A 295 -80.52 0.92 -19.85
N ASN A 296 -80.08 0.08 -20.79
CA ASN A 296 -80.94 -0.27 -21.94
C ASN A 296 -80.83 -1.73 -22.38
N LYS A 297 -81.52 -2.61 -21.63
CA LYS A 297 -81.81 -4.00 -22.05
C LYS A 297 -83.11 -4.16 -22.85
N ALA A 298 -83.82 -3.07 -23.14
CA ALA A 298 -85.17 -3.14 -23.71
C ALA A 298 -85.22 -3.34 -25.25
N PHE A 299 -84.10 -3.24 -25.97
CA PHE A 299 -84.08 -3.42 -27.43
C PHE A 299 -82.81 -4.14 -27.86
N GLN A 300 -82.81 -5.48 -27.76
CA GLN A 300 -81.92 -6.32 -28.53
C GLN A 300 -82.79 -7.22 -29.40
N ILE A 301 -82.75 -7.00 -30.72
CA ILE A 301 -83.26 -7.90 -31.76
C ILE A 301 -82.06 -8.62 -32.33
#